data_AF-A0A964ZEU5-F1
#
_entry.id   AF-A0A964ZEU5-F1
#
_cell.length_a   1.000
_cell.length_b   1.000
_cell.length_c   1.000
_cell.angle_alpha   90.00
_cell.angle_beta   90.00
_cell.angle_gamma   90.00
#
_symmetry.space_group_name_H-M   'P 1'
#
loop_
_entity.id
_entity.type
_entity.pdbx_description
1 polymer ?
#
loop_
_entity_poly.entity_id
_entity_poly.type
_entity_poly.pdbx_seq_one_letter_code
_entity_poly.pdbx_strand_id
1 'polypeptide(L)'
;RSRILTPDALFTASILRLVLGGGFLVVGPVFLPDVPRFFVPAVLLVTTLGTAFFGLMGLMSYRRPFPAAVIALTMLVVAWLALLAAYPLSWPLAFVDMILIVWLIRTVAIARNERI
;
A
#
# COMPACT_ATOMS: atom_id res chain seq x y z
N ARG A 1 20.95 -13.80 4.69
CA ARG A 1 19.53 -14.14 5.00
C ARG A 1 18.58 -12.97 4.79
N SER A 2 19.06 -11.72 4.82
CA SER A 2 18.22 -10.53 4.88
C SER A 2 17.78 -9.97 3.51
N ARG A 3 18.54 -10.24 2.43
CA ARG A 3 18.12 -9.96 1.02
C ARG A 3 16.77 -10.53 0.61
N ILE A 4 16.27 -11.54 1.32
CA ILE A 4 14.97 -12.19 1.04
C ILE A 4 13.83 -11.50 1.81
N LEU A 5 14.13 -10.81 2.92
CA LEU A 5 13.12 -10.19 3.78
C LEU A 5 12.41 -9.01 3.12
N THR A 6 13.13 -8.20 2.32
CA THR A 6 12.56 -7.02 1.66
C THR A 6 11.59 -7.34 0.52
N PRO A 7 11.90 -8.27 -0.40
CA PRO A 7 10.93 -8.75 -1.38
C PRO A 7 9.70 -9.37 -0.72
N ASP A 8 9.90 -10.27 0.26
CA ASP A 8 8.79 -10.93 0.97
C ASP A 8 7.90 -9.91 1.67
N ALA A 9 8.51 -8.84 2.21
CA ALA A 9 7.78 -7.76 2.80
C ALA A 9 6.94 -7.01 1.73
N LEU A 10 7.53 -6.60 0.62
CA LEU A 10 6.80 -5.90 -0.43
C LEU A 10 5.65 -6.75 -1.01
N PHE A 11 5.86 -8.06 -1.19
CA PHE A 11 4.80 -8.97 -1.61
C PHE A 11 3.69 -9.10 -0.56
N THR A 12 4.06 -9.21 0.71
CA THR A 12 3.08 -9.26 1.81
C THR A 12 2.27 -7.97 1.85
N ALA A 13 2.88 -6.80 1.66
CA ALA A 13 2.17 -5.53 1.56
C ALA A 13 1.19 -5.48 0.39
N SER A 14 1.57 -6.02 -0.78
CA SER A 14 0.66 -6.15 -1.93
C SER A 14 -0.56 -6.99 -1.58
N ILE A 15 -0.36 -8.16 -0.96
CA ILE A 15 -1.44 -9.07 -0.57
C ILE A 15 -2.32 -8.40 0.49
N LEU A 16 -1.72 -7.78 1.49
CA LEU A 16 -2.45 -7.08 2.55
C LEU A 16 -3.30 -5.95 1.96
N ARG A 17 -2.79 -5.20 0.98
CA ARG A 17 -3.54 -4.14 0.30
C ARG A 17 -4.72 -4.69 -0.49
N LEU A 18 -4.57 -5.82 -1.18
CA LEU A 18 -5.69 -6.49 -1.85
C LEU A 18 -6.76 -6.95 -0.86
N VAL A 19 -6.34 -7.60 0.24
CA VAL A 19 -7.26 -8.13 1.25
C VAL A 19 -8.01 -6.99 1.94
N LEU A 20 -7.30 -5.95 2.35
CA LEU A 20 -7.90 -4.82 3.07
C LEU A 20 -8.72 -3.92 2.14
N GLY A 21 -8.24 -3.67 0.92
CA GLY A 21 -9.00 -2.93 -0.10
C GLY A 21 -10.24 -3.70 -0.57
N GLY A 22 -10.11 -5.01 -0.79
CA GLY A 22 -11.24 -5.89 -1.10
C GLY A 22 -12.25 -5.97 0.04
N GLY A 23 -11.79 -6.12 1.28
CA GLY A 23 -12.64 -6.09 2.47
C GLY A 23 -13.40 -4.77 2.60
N PHE A 24 -12.74 -3.64 2.34
CA PHE A 24 -13.41 -2.34 2.33
C PHE A 24 -14.47 -2.23 1.23
N LEU A 25 -14.28 -2.83 0.06
CA LEU A 25 -15.31 -2.81 -0.99
C LEU A 25 -16.55 -3.63 -0.63
N VAL A 26 -16.38 -4.69 0.16
CA VAL A 26 -17.51 -5.51 0.67
C VAL A 26 -18.23 -4.79 1.81
N VAL A 27 -17.47 -4.21 2.74
CA VAL A 27 -17.99 -3.68 4.00
C VAL A 27 -18.37 -2.20 3.89
N GLY A 28 -17.61 -1.41 3.13
CA GLY A 28 -17.77 0.04 2.95
C GLY A 28 -19.16 0.49 2.52
N PRO A 29 -19.82 -0.15 1.53
CA PRO A 29 -21.19 0.20 1.13
C PRO A 29 -22.23 0.02 2.24
N VAL A 30 -21.97 -0.83 3.24
CA VAL A 30 -22.86 -1.04 4.39
C VAL A 30 -22.80 0.15 5.37
N PHE A 31 -21.62 0.76 5.50
CA PHE A 31 -21.38 1.87 6.44
C PHE A 31 -21.53 3.25 5.80
N LEU A 32 -21.53 3.33 4.46
CA LEU A 32 -21.66 4.57 3.70
C LEU A 32 -22.79 4.39 2.67
N PRO A 33 -24.06 4.71 3.04
CA PRO A 33 -25.20 4.56 2.13
C PRO A 33 -25.20 5.57 0.97
N ASP A 34 -24.59 6.74 1.15
CA ASP A 34 -24.56 7.84 0.15
C ASP A 34 -23.21 7.91 -0.61
N VAL A 35 -22.69 6.77 -1.05
CA VAL A 35 -21.41 6.73 -1.76
C VAL A 35 -21.58 7.17 -3.22
N PRO A 36 -20.77 8.11 -3.73
CA PRO A 36 -20.79 8.50 -5.14
C PRO A 36 -20.58 7.29 -6.07
N ARG A 37 -21.31 7.22 -7.18
CA ARG A 37 -21.22 6.09 -8.14
C ARG A 37 -19.79 5.83 -8.66
N PHE A 38 -18.94 6.86 -8.68
CA PHE A 38 -17.54 6.77 -9.13
C PHE A 38 -16.55 6.35 -8.05
N PHE A 39 -16.96 6.31 -6.78
CA PHE A 39 -16.08 5.99 -5.66
C PHE A 39 -15.57 4.54 -5.70
N VAL A 40 -16.48 3.58 -5.89
CA VAL A 40 -16.14 2.15 -5.95
C VAL A 40 -15.15 1.84 -7.09
N PRO A 41 -15.39 2.30 -8.34
CA PRO A 41 -14.40 2.18 -9.42
C PRO A 41 -13.05 2.84 -9.11
N ALA A 42 -13.06 4.02 -8.48
CA ALA A 42 -11.83 4.72 -8.12
C ALA A 42 -11.01 3.95 -7.07
N VAL A 43 -11.67 3.44 -6.02
CA VAL A 43 -11.03 2.62 -4.99
C VAL A 43 -10.48 1.32 -5.57
N LEU A 44 -11.23 0.65 -6.45
CA LEU A 44 -10.76 -0.54 -7.17
C LEU A 44 -9.51 -0.24 -8.01
N LEU A 45 -9.53 0.84 -8.78
CA LEU A 45 -8.40 1.25 -9.61
C LEU A 45 -7.16 1.54 -8.75
N VAL A 46 -7.30 2.35 -7.70
CA VAL A 46 -6.20 2.71 -6.78
C VAL A 46 -5.65 1.48 -6.06
N THR A 47 -6.52 0.57 -5.63
CA THR A 47 -6.11 -0.67 -4.96
C THR A 47 -5.35 -1.59 -5.91
N THR A 48 -5.83 -1.76 -7.14
CA THR A 48 -5.20 -2.61 -8.15
C THR A 48 -3.84 -2.05 -8.59
N LEU A 49 -3.78 -0.75 -8.88
CA LEU A 49 -2.53 -0.07 -9.26
C LEU A 49 -1.52 -0.09 -8.11
N GLY A 50 -1.95 0.19 -6.88
CA GLY A 50 -1.09 0.15 -5.71
C GLY A 50 -0.51 -1.25 -5.46
N THR A 51 -1.34 -2.28 -5.60
CA THR A 51 -0.89 -3.68 -5.48
C THR A 51 0.11 -4.06 -6.55
N ALA A 52 -0.19 -3.75 -7.82
CA ALA A 52 0.71 -4.06 -8.94
C ALA A 52 2.06 -3.34 -8.77
N PHE A 53 2.03 -2.09 -8.31
CA PHE A 53 3.22 -1.31 -8.03
C PHE A 53 4.10 -1.94 -6.94
N PHE A 54 3.51 -2.35 -5.81
CA PHE A 54 4.26 -3.02 -4.75
C PHE A 54 4.84 -4.37 -5.19
N GLY A 55 4.09 -5.15 -5.96
CA GLY A 55 4.61 -6.39 -6.55
C GLY A 55 5.81 -6.14 -7.46
N LEU A 56 5.76 -5.10 -8.29
CA LEU A 56 6.84 -4.71 -9.19
C LEU A 56 8.08 -4.19 -8.41
N MET A 57 7.86 -3.43 -7.33
CA MET A 57 8.94 -3.04 -6.40
C MET A 57 9.53 -4.23 -5.67
N GLY A 58 8.72 -5.24 -5.32
CA GLY A 58 9.17 -6.53 -4.79
C GLY A 58 10.17 -7.20 -5.74
N LEU A 59 9.86 -7.25 -7.04
CA LEU A 59 10.78 -7.78 -8.07
C LEU A 59 12.07 -6.97 -8.20
N MET A 60 12.00 -5.63 -8.12
CA MET A 60 13.20 -4.78 -8.18
C MET A 60 14.07 -4.90 -6.92
N SER A 61 13.46 -5.22 -5.77
CA SER A 61 14.16 -5.31 -4.48
C SER A 61 15.20 -6.43 -4.43
N TYR A 62 15.09 -7.47 -5.28
CA TYR A 62 16.13 -8.51 -5.41
C TYR A 62 17.49 -7.94 -5.85
N ARG A 63 17.49 -6.88 -6.66
CA ARG A 63 18.71 -6.20 -7.11
C ARG A 63 19.07 -5.03 -6.21
N ARG A 64 18.08 -4.28 -5.75
CA ARG A 64 18.27 -3.05 -4.97
C ARG A 64 17.19 -2.91 -3.88
N PRO A 65 17.35 -3.56 -2.70
CA PRO A 65 16.29 -3.64 -1.70
C PRO A 65 15.97 -2.30 -1.04
N PHE A 66 17.00 -1.52 -0.69
CA PHE A 66 16.82 -0.22 -0.04
C PHE A 66 16.05 0.81 -0.89
N PRO A 67 16.47 1.15 -2.14
CA PRO A 67 15.73 2.14 -2.93
C PRO A 67 14.33 1.65 -3.32
N ALA A 68 14.12 0.35 -3.52
CA ALA A 68 12.78 -0.19 -3.80
C ALA A 68 11.82 0.03 -2.61
N ALA A 69 12.28 -0.26 -1.38
CA ALA A 69 11.48 -0.05 -0.17
C ALA A 69 11.16 1.44 0.06
N VAL A 70 12.13 2.34 -0.19
CA VAL A 70 11.90 3.79 -0.10
C VAL A 70 10.88 4.25 -1.13
N ILE A 71 11.04 3.87 -2.41
CA ILE A 71 10.10 4.24 -3.47
C ILE A 71 8.68 3.74 -3.17
N ALA A 72 8.55 2.48 -2.73
CA ALA A 72 7.29 1.89 -2.30
C ALA A 72 6.64 2.72 -1.19
N LEU A 73 7.40 3.08 -0.16
CA LEU A 73 6.92 3.90 0.95
C LEU A 73 6.47 5.29 0.48
N THR A 74 7.29 6.00 -0.30
CA THR A 74 6.96 7.36 -0.74
C THR A 74 5.71 7.38 -1.61
N MET A 75 5.57 6.42 -2.54
CA MET A 75 4.40 6.32 -3.39
C MET A 75 3.14 5.95 -2.62
N LEU A 76 3.24 5.11 -1.58
CA LEU A 76 2.12 4.82 -0.70
C LEU A 76 1.62 6.08 0.02
N VAL A 77 2.54 6.87 0.58
CA VAL A 77 2.21 8.11 1.28
C VAL A 77 1.55 9.12 0.34
N VAL A 78 2.06 9.26 -0.90
CA VAL A 78 1.47 10.14 -1.90
C VAL A 78 0.07 9.68 -2.31
N ALA A 79 -0.09 8.38 -2.57
CA ALA A 79 -1.39 7.80 -2.92
C ALA A 79 -2.42 7.99 -1.79
N TRP A 80 -1.98 7.82 -0.53
CA TRP A 80 -2.78 8.05 0.66
C TRP A 80 -3.26 9.51 0.76
N LEU A 81 -2.35 10.49 0.65
CA LEU A 81 -2.67 11.91 0.69
C LEU A 81 -3.62 12.31 -0.45
N ALA A 82 -3.37 11.82 -1.66
CA ALA A 82 -4.21 12.10 -2.83
C ALA A 82 -5.62 11.54 -2.66
N LEU A 83 -5.74 10.32 -2.10
CA LEU A 83 -7.04 9.68 -1.86
C LEU A 83 -7.84 10.42 -0.79
N LEU A 84 -7.21 10.81 0.33
CA LEU A 84 -7.85 11.61 1.38
C LEU A 84 -8.31 12.98 0.87
N ALA A 85 -7.50 13.63 0.04
CA ALA A 85 -7.85 14.93 -0.55
C ALA A 85 -9.02 14.82 -1.54
N ALA A 86 -9.05 13.77 -2.36
CA ALA A 86 -10.13 13.55 -3.33
C ALA A 86 -11.42 13.05 -2.69
N TYR A 87 -11.31 12.19 -1.67
CA TYR A 87 -12.44 11.52 -1.04
C TYR A 87 -12.26 11.48 0.49
N PRO A 88 -12.72 12.50 1.22
CA PRO A 88 -12.62 12.53 2.69
C PRO A 88 -13.30 11.33 3.37
N LEU A 89 -14.36 10.79 2.76
CA LEU A 89 -15.08 9.60 3.23
C LEU A 89 -14.29 8.29 3.10
N SER A 90 -13.15 8.30 2.40
CA SER A 90 -12.24 7.14 2.30
C SER A 90 -11.33 6.96 3.53
N TRP A 91 -11.54 7.73 4.61
CA TRP A 91 -10.76 7.67 5.84
C TRP A 91 -10.53 6.24 6.41
N PRO A 92 -11.46 5.26 6.30
CA PRO A 92 -11.18 3.90 6.77
C PRO A 92 -10.14 3.18 5.90
N LEU A 93 -10.17 3.39 4.59
CA LEU A 93 -9.16 2.88 3.66
C LEU A 93 -7.81 3.57 3.90
N ALA A 94 -7.84 4.87 4.22
CA ALA A 94 -6.66 5.62 4.61
C ALA A 94 -6.04 5.11 5.93
N PHE A 95 -6.83 4.57 6.85
CA PHE A 95 -6.31 3.98 8.10
C PHE A 95 -5.53 2.67 7.83
N VAL A 96 -6.03 1.86 6.90
CA VAL A 96 -5.32 0.68 6.37
C VAL A 96 -3.96 1.05 5.81
N ASP A 97 -3.89 2.16 5.06
CA ASP A 97 -2.66 2.65 4.45
C ASP A 97 -1.65 3.09 5.51
N MET A 98 -2.09 3.64 6.65
CA MET A 98 -1.20 3.96 7.77
C MET A 98 -0.50 2.72 8.34
N ILE A 99 -1.21 1.60 8.49
CA ILE A 99 -0.61 0.34 8.98
C ILE A 99 0.46 -0.12 8.00
N LEU A 100 0.15 -0.09 6.70
CA LEU A 100 1.11 -0.42 5.64
C LEU A 100 2.31 0.52 5.62
N ILE A 101 2.11 1.83 5.81
CA ILE A 101 3.17 2.84 5.89
C ILE A 101 4.11 2.55 7.06
N VAL A 102 3.58 2.37 8.28
CA VAL A 102 4.37 2.05 9.47
C VAL A 102 5.17 0.77 9.26
N TRP A 103 4.54 -0.23 8.67
CA TRP A 103 5.18 -1.50 8.39
C TRP A 103 6.28 -1.38 7.32
N LEU A 104 6.06 -0.62 6.25
CA LEU A 104 7.08 -0.33 5.24
C LEU A 104 8.24 0.48 5.80
N ILE A 105 8.00 1.44 6.70
CA ILE A 105 9.06 2.19 7.40
C ILE A 105 9.99 1.23 8.13
N ARG A 106 9.42 0.24 8.84
CA ARG A 106 10.21 -0.81 9.50
C ARG A 106 11.05 -1.59 8.48
N THR A 107 10.46 -1.98 7.35
CA THR A 107 11.16 -2.68 6.27
C THR A 107 12.31 -1.85 5.67
N VAL A 108 12.11 -0.54 5.47
CA VAL A 108 13.14 0.40 5.02
C VAL A 108 14.28 0.49 6.03
N ALA A 109 13.97 0.57 7.33
CA ALA A 109 14.97 0.64 8.40
C ALA A 109 15.84 -0.63 8.45
N ILE A 110 15.22 -1.80 8.29
CA ILE A 110 15.95 -3.09 8.22
C ILE A 110 16.86 -3.11 6.98
N ALA A 111 16.32 -2.78 5.81
CA ALA A 111 17.09 -2.76 4.56
C ALA A 111 18.24 -1.74 4.57
N ARG A 112 18.11 -0.65 5.34
CA ARG A 112 19.17 0.34 5.56
C ARG A 112 20.32 -0.22 6.40
N ASN A 113 20.00 -0.90 7.49
CA ASN A 113 21.00 -1.47 8.41
C ASN A 113 21.85 -2.57 7.75
N GLU A 114 21.36 -3.18 6.66
CA GLU A 114 22.14 -4.13 5.87
C GLU A 114 23.15 -3.48 4.91
N ARG A 115 23.04 -2.16 4.68
CA ARG A 115 23.91 -1.42 3.76
C ARG A 115 25.11 -0.78 4.46
N ILE A 116 25.03 -0.56 5.77
CA ILE A 116 26.07 0.03 6.62
C ILE A 116 26.95 -1.10 7.15
#